data_AF-A0AAP4X7W8-F1
#
_entry.id   AF-A0AAP4X7W8-F1
#
_cell.length_a   1.000
_cell.length_b   1.000
_cell.length_c   1.000
_cell.angle_alpha   90.00
_cell.angle_beta   90.00
_cell.angle_gamma   90.00
#
_symmetry.space_group_name_H-M   'P 1'
#
loop_
_entity.id
_entity.type
_entity.pdbx_description
1 polymer ?
#
loop_
_entity_poly.entity_id
_entity_poly.type
_entity_poly.pdbx_seq_one_letter_code
_entity_poly.pdbx_strand_id
1 'polypeptide(L)'
;MKCLLFILLFINYQGHSKDVIVLSERVKSRVVLRAEPSSNSAVLGHLFPTEEAILINAVPYYYNVQLADVKQGDVSKAWENLQSNNTGELNLTFLDVGRRKLTLNYCPYNNNILFDRSSSHLLK
;
A
#
# COMPACT_ATOMS: atom_id res chain seq x y z
N MET A 1 32.84 18.18 -21.42
CA MET A 1 31.36 18.11 -21.40
C MET A 1 30.84 16.66 -21.33
N LYS A 2 31.52 15.74 -20.60
CA LYS A 2 31.10 14.34 -20.43
C LYS A 2 30.63 14.03 -18.99
N CYS A 3 31.01 14.85 -18.02
CA CYS A 3 30.60 14.70 -16.62
C CYS A 3 29.12 15.06 -16.38
N LEU A 4 28.51 15.91 -17.22
CA LEU A 4 27.11 16.32 -17.06
C LEU A 4 26.13 15.17 -17.31
N LEU A 5 26.50 14.21 -18.17
CA LEU A 5 25.65 13.07 -18.52
C LEU A 5 25.58 12.02 -17.41
N PHE A 6 26.61 11.93 -16.55
CA PHE A 6 26.64 11.00 -15.41
C PHE A 6 25.77 11.48 -14.24
N ILE A 7 25.66 12.79 -14.03
CA ILE A 7 24.88 13.38 -12.93
C ILE A 7 23.38 13.20 -13.14
N LEU A 8 22.90 13.22 -14.40
CA LEU A 8 21.49 13.00 -14.73
C LEU A 8 21.02 11.55 -14.56
N LEU A 9 21.93 10.56 -14.55
CA LEU A 9 21.56 9.16 -14.39
C LEU A 9 21.24 8.80 -12.92
N PHE A 10 21.87 9.47 -11.95
CA PHE A 10 21.69 9.18 -10.52
C PHE A 10 20.39 9.73 -9.93
N ILE A 11 19.77 10.74 -10.56
CA ILE A 11 18.58 11.42 -10.01
C ILE A 11 17.32 10.55 -10.12
N ASN A 12 17.33 9.50 -10.96
CA ASN A 12 16.19 8.62 -11.19
C ASN A 12 16.12 7.40 -10.25
N TYR A 13 17.10 7.20 -9.37
CA TYR A 13 17.00 6.21 -8.28
C TYR A 13 16.21 6.80 -7.10
N GLN A 14 14.96 7.20 -7.35
CA GLN A 14 14.03 7.45 -6.26
C GLN A 14 13.63 6.09 -5.69
N GLY A 15 14.17 5.75 -4.52
CA GLY A 15 13.82 4.55 -3.78
C GLY A 15 12.33 4.55 -3.49
N HIS A 16 11.57 3.73 -4.21
CA HIS A 16 10.20 3.45 -3.87
C HIS A 16 10.21 2.66 -2.55
N SER A 17 9.70 3.27 -1.47
CA SER A 17 9.46 2.53 -0.23
C SER A 17 8.47 1.43 -0.60
N LYS A 18 8.92 0.17 -0.56
CA LYS A 18 8.06 -0.95 -0.92
C LYS A 18 7.12 -1.20 0.25
N ASP A 19 5.83 -1.21 -0.03
CA ASP A 19 4.84 -1.62 0.97
C ASP A 19 5.13 -3.06 1.40
N VAL A 20 5.02 -3.30 2.71
CA VAL A 20 5.30 -4.60 3.32
C VAL A 20 4.00 -5.17 3.85
N ILE A 21 3.84 -6.47 3.70
CA ILE A 21 2.73 -7.22 4.25
C ILE A 21 3.22 -8.04 5.44
N VAL A 22 2.47 -7.95 6.51
CA VAL A 22 2.63 -8.78 7.69
C VAL A 22 1.34 -9.55 7.95
N LEU A 23 1.47 -10.75 8.50
CA LEU A 23 0.31 -11.52 8.87
C LEU A 23 -0.42 -10.88 10.05
N SER A 24 -1.75 -10.95 10.02
CA SER A 24 -2.57 -10.52 11.15
C SER A 24 -2.37 -11.45 12.36
N GLU A 25 -2.59 -10.94 13.57
CA GLU A 25 -2.47 -11.72 14.81
C GLU A 25 -3.41 -12.94 14.88
N ARG A 26 -4.40 -13.00 13.99
CA ARG A 26 -5.33 -14.13 13.83
C ARG A 26 -4.62 -15.34 13.24
N VAL A 27 -3.57 -15.16 12.45
CA VAL A 27 -2.81 -16.27 11.89
C VAL A 27 -1.85 -16.81 12.94
N LYS A 28 -2.12 -18.04 13.38
CA LYS A 28 -1.32 -18.70 14.43
C LYS A 28 -0.20 -19.60 13.90
N SER A 29 -0.27 -20.00 12.62
CA SER A 29 0.66 -20.98 12.06
C SER A 29 1.32 -20.49 10.78
N ARG A 30 0.55 -20.31 9.70
CA ARG A 30 1.05 -19.88 8.40
C ARG A 30 -0.08 -19.48 7.45
N VAL A 31 0.25 -18.71 6.43
CA VAL A 31 -0.59 -18.52 5.23
C VAL A 31 0.09 -19.17 4.03
N VAL A 32 -0.71 -19.68 3.10
CA VAL A 32 -0.24 -20.39 1.91
C VAL A 32 0.10 -19.38 0.81
N LEU A 33 1.33 -19.44 0.30
CA LEU A 33 1.74 -18.76 -0.91
C LEU A 33 1.38 -19.63 -2.11
N ARG A 34 0.71 -19.02 -3.09
CA ARG A 34 0.13 -19.74 -4.23
C ARG A 34 0.67 -19.26 -5.56
N ALA A 35 0.64 -20.13 -6.57
CA ALA A 35 1.12 -19.79 -7.91
C ALA A 35 0.18 -18.83 -8.66
N GLU A 36 -1.10 -18.82 -8.30
CA GLU A 36 -2.14 -17.97 -8.88
C GLU A 36 -3.12 -17.54 -7.78
N PRO A 37 -3.89 -16.44 -7.96
CA PRO A 37 -4.84 -15.90 -6.98
C PRO A 37 -6.13 -16.74 -6.90
N SER A 38 -5.98 -18.01 -6.52
CA SER A 38 -7.03 -19.03 -6.46
C SER A 38 -6.73 -20.02 -5.35
N SER A 39 -7.75 -20.50 -4.63
CA SER A 39 -7.58 -21.52 -3.58
C SER A 39 -7.15 -22.89 -4.13
N ASN A 40 -7.29 -23.11 -5.43
CA ASN A 40 -7.04 -24.38 -6.10
C ASN A 40 -5.69 -24.42 -6.83
N SER A 41 -4.95 -23.32 -6.85
CA SER A 41 -3.64 -23.25 -7.51
C SER A 41 -2.55 -23.92 -6.68
N ALA A 42 -1.44 -24.24 -7.34
CA ALA A 42 -0.29 -24.89 -6.72
C ALA A 42 0.25 -24.09 -5.53
N VAL A 43 0.66 -24.81 -4.48
CA VAL A 43 1.31 -24.22 -3.30
C VAL A 43 2.79 -24.02 -3.61
N LEU A 44 3.25 -22.78 -3.59
CA LEU A 44 4.66 -22.42 -3.81
C LEU A 44 5.45 -22.31 -2.50
N GLY A 45 4.75 -22.08 -1.39
CA GLY A 45 5.37 -21.93 -0.09
C GLY A 45 4.40 -21.45 0.97
N HIS A 46 4.97 -20.88 2.03
CA HIS A 46 4.24 -20.40 3.19
C HIS A 46 4.86 -19.09 3.68
N LEU A 47 4.01 -18.20 4.20
CA LEU A 47 4.40 -17.04 4.98
C LEU A 47 4.08 -17.33 6.45
N PHE A 48 5.04 -17.14 7.35
CA PHE A 48 4.91 -17.38 8.78
C PHE A 48 4.64 -16.07 9.57
N PRO A 49 4.02 -16.11 10.76
CA PRO A 49 3.58 -14.91 11.51
C PRO A 49 4.67 -13.88 11.85
N THR A 50 5.93 -14.30 11.88
CA THR A 50 7.08 -13.43 12.16
C THR A 50 7.82 -12.98 10.89
N GLU A 51 7.33 -13.39 9.72
CA GLU A 51 7.92 -13.07 8.43
C GLU A 51 7.18 -11.91 7.77
N GLU A 52 7.93 -11.21 6.93
CA GLU A 52 7.45 -10.10 6.15
C GLU A 52 7.56 -10.44 4.66
N ALA A 53 6.61 -9.94 3.87
CA ALA A 53 6.64 -10.08 2.42
C ALA A 53 6.50 -8.72 1.75
N ILE A 54 7.24 -8.53 0.66
CA ILE A 54 7.18 -7.31 -0.14
C ILE A 54 5.93 -7.37 -1.01
N LEU A 55 5.06 -6.37 -0.92
CA LEU A 55 3.91 -6.24 -1.81
C LEU A 55 4.39 -5.85 -3.22
N ILE A 56 4.02 -6.65 -4.23
CA ILE A 56 4.27 -6.35 -5.64
C ILE A 56 3.02 -5.74 -6.28
N ASN A 57 1.87 -6.39 -6.11
CA ASN A 57 0.60 -5.91 -6.62
C ASN A 57 -0.56 -6.45 -5.76
N ALA A 58 -1.75 -5.89 -5.98
CA ALA A 58 -2.97 -6.32 -5.32
C ALA A 58 -4.05 -6.61 -6.35
N VAL A 59 -4.61 -7.81 -6.31
CA VAL A 59 -5.78 -8.23 -7.11
C VAL A 59 -6.99 -8.44 -6.18
N PRO A 60 -8.21 -8.66 -6.70
CA PRO A 60 -9.33 -8.99 -5.83
C PRO A 60 -8.99 -10.18 -4.92
N TYR A 61 -9.18 -10.02 -3.60
CA TYR A 61 -8.97 -11.03 -2.56
C TYR A 61 -7.55 -11.58 -2.35
N TYR A 62 -6.57 -11.24 -3.20
CA TYR A 62 -5.18 -11.68 -3.04
C TYR A 62 -4.16 -10.53 -3.19
N TYR A 63 -3.04 -10.66 -2.49
CA TYR A 63 -1.84 -9.86 -2.72
C TYR A 63 -0.80 -10.73 -3.42
N ASN A 64 -0.19 -10.18 -4.47
CA ASN A 64 1.01 -10.77 -5.05
C ASN A 64 2.22 -10.23 -4.28
N VAL A 65 2.99 -11.14 -3.70
CA VAL A 65 4.08 -10.81 -2.78
C VAL A 65 5.37 -11.51 -3.16
N GLN A 66 6.48 -10.92 -2.70
CA GLN A 66 7.80 -11.55 -2.73
C GLN A 66 8.26 -11.85 -1.31
N LEU A 67 8.58 -13.11 -1.05
CA LEU A 67 9.21 -13.54 0.20
C LEU A 67 10.71 -13.18 0.21
N ALA A 68 11.31 -13.20 1.40
CA ALA A 68 12.75 -12.95 1.57
C ALA A 68 13.64 -13.97 0.80
N ASP A 69 13.14 -15.19 0.56
CA ASP A 69 13.80 -16.22 -0.24
C ASP A 69 13.61 -16.04 -1.76
N VAL A 70 13.16 -14.85 -2.19
CA VAL A 70 12.93 -14.44 -3.59
C VAL A 70 11.74 -15.15 -4.24
N LYS A 71 11.04 -16.06 -3.56
CA LYS A 71 9.81 -16.66 -4.10
C LYS A 71 8.70 -15.63 -4.21
N GLN A 72 8.02 -15.67 -5.34
CA GLN A 72 6.89 -14.80 -5.64
C GLN A 72 5.62 -15.62 -5.81
N GLY A 73 4.50 -15.11 -5.30
CA GLY A 73 3.20 -15.75 -5.45
C GLY A 73 2.08 -14.95 -4.78
N ASP A 74 0.90 -15.53 -4.74
CA ASP A 74 -0.31 -14.91 -4.24
C ASP A 74 -0.68 -15.39 -2.85
N VAL A 75 -1.01 -14.46 -1.96
CA VAL A 75 -1.48 -14.70 -0.60
C VAL A 75 -2.86 -14.07 -0.41
N SER A 76 -3.74 -14.72 0.37
CA SER A 76 -5.11 -14.23 0.57
C SER A 76 -5.15 -13.04 1.53
N LYS A 77 -5.86 -11.97 1.12
CA LYS A 77 -6.11 -10.76 1.91
C LYS A 77 -6.86 -11.01 3.21
N ALA A 78 -7.51 -12.17 3.36
CA ALA A 78 -8.31 -12.50 4.53
C ALA A 78 -7.49 -12.61 5.84
N TRP A 79 -6.17 -12.73 5.73
CA TRP A 79 -5.30 -13.14 6.83
C TRP A 79 -4.19 -12.13 7.16
N GLU A 80 -4.20 -10.96 6.53
CA GLU A 80 -3.07 -10.03 6.52
C GLU A 80 -3.46 -8.62 6.95
N ASN A 81 -2.47 -7.91 7.49
CA ASN A 81 -2.54 -6.47 7.74
C ASN A 81 -1.51 -5.80 6.83
N LEU A 82 -1.95 -4.87 5.98
CA LEU A 82 -1.03 -4.02 5.24
C LEU A 82 -0.36 -3.04 6.20
N GLN A 83 0.96 -3.15 6.36
CA GLN A 83 1.76 -2.12 7.00
C GLN A 83 2.39 -1.27 5.90
N SER A 84 1.74 -0.16 5.59
CA SER A 84 2.37 0.85 4.75
C SER A 84 3.35 1.62 5.63
N ASN A 85 4.65 1.47 5.36
CA ASN A 85 5.73 2.27 5.99
C ASN A 85 5.74 3.71 5.48
N ASN A 86 4.55 4.27 5.22
CA ASN A 86 4.39 5.67 4.88
C ASN A 86 4.43 6.48 6.17
N THR A 87 5.65 6.82 6.60
CA THR A 87 5.91 7.91 7.56
C THR A 87 5.67 9.29 6.95
N GLY A 88 5.03 9.37 5.78
CA GLY A 88 4.63 10.62 5.16
C GLY A 88 3.55 11.27 6.01
N GLU A 89 3.84 12.46 6.51
CA GLU A 89 2.91 13.25 7.32
C GLU A 89 1.64 13.55 6.51
N LEU A 90 0.50 13.01 6.95
CA LEU A 90 -0.81 13.33 6.38
C LEU A 90 -1.16 14.76 6.81
N ASN A 91 -0.99 15.71 5.87
CA ASN A 91 -1.36 17.09 6.13
C ASN A 91 -2.84 17.32 5.77
N LEU A 92 -3.67 17.44 6.81
CA LEU A 92 -5.09 17.76 6.67
C LEU A 92 -5.23 19.28 6.63
N THR A 93 -5.49 19.85 5.45
CA THR A 93 -5.77 21.28 5.32
C THR A 93 -7.28 21.49 5.25
N PHE A 94 -7.84 22.18 6.24
CA PHE A 94 -9.21 22.65 6.20
C PHE A 94 -9.27 23.96 5.41
N LEU A 95 -10.00 23.95 4.30
CA LEU A 95 -10.23 25.13 3.47
C LEU A 95 -11.64 25.65 3.75
N ASP A 96 -11.71 26.82 4.38
CA ASP A 96 -12.96 27.57 4.51
C ASP A 96 -13.23 28.32 3.20
N VAL A 97 -14.25 27.89 2.46
CA VAL A 97 -14.68 28.52 1.20
C VAL A 97 -16.03 29.23 1.36
N GLY A 98 -16.36 29.69 2.57
CA GLY A 98 -17.60 30.41 2.87
C GLY A 98 -18.71 29.48 3.38
N ARG A 99 -19.86 29.37 2.68
CA ARG A 99 -20.99 28.53 3.15
C ARG A 99 -20.73 27.02 3.06
N ARG A 100 -19.55 26.59 2.64
CA ARG A 100 -19.17 25.18 2.50
C ARG A 100 -17.83 24.94 3.19
N LYS A 101 -17.73 23.81 3.89
CA LYS A 101 -16.47 23.33 4.47
C LYS A 101 -15.88 22.28 3.53
N LEU A 102 -14.72 22.58 2.96
CA LEU A 102 -13.95 21.61 2.17
C LEU A 102 -12.79 21.11 3.02
N THR A 103 -12.56 19.80 3.01
CA THR A 103 -11.36 19.22 3.61
C THR A 103 -10.49 18.68 2.49
N LEU A 104 -9.27 19.20 2.37
CA LEU A 104 -8.26 18.71 1.44
C LEU A 104 -7.29 17.84 2.23
N ASN A 105 -7.25 16.55 1.89
CA ASN A 105 -6.28 15.63 2.47
C ASN A 105 -5.10 15.54 1.51
N TYR A 106 -3.97 16.15 1.90
CA TYR A 106 -2.72 15.99 1.17
C TYR A 106 -2.12 14.63 1.52
N CYS A 107 -2.11 13.72 0.54
CA CYS A 107 -1.51 12.41 0.68
C CYS A 107 -0.13 12.42 0.00
N PRO A 108 0.90 11.79 0.58
CA PRO A 108 2.15 11.60 -0.14
C PRO A 108 1.88 10.87 -1.46
N TYR A 109 2.65 11.18 -2.49
CA TYR A 109 2.54 10.64 -3.86
C TYR A 109 1.35 11.11 -4.71
N ASN A 110 0.87 12.33 -4.47
CA ASN A 110 -0.03 13.05 -5.40
C ASN A 110 -1.46 12.47 -5.53
N ASN A 111 -1.85 11.57 -4.62
CA ASN A 111 -3.20 11.02 -4.52
C ASN A 111 -4.07 11.87 -3.58
N ASN A 112 -4.18 13.17 -3.87
CA ASN A 112 -4.95 14.08 -3.02
C ASN A 112 -6.45 13.76 -3.13
N ILE A 113 -7.11 13.69 -1.99
CA ILE A 113 -8.56 13.43 -1.93
C ILE A 113 -9.25 14.70 -1.44
N LEU A 114 -10.19 15.20 -2.23
CA LEU A 114 -11.06 16.30 -1.87
C LEU A 114 -12.37 15.74 -1.31
N PHE A 115 -12.67 16.06 -0.06
CA PHE A 115 -13.97 15.76 0.54
C PHE A 115 -14.84 17.03 0.53
N ASP A 116 -15.88 17.04 -0.30
CA ASP A 116 -16.95 18.04 -0.22
C ASP A 116 -18.07 17.49 0.67
N ARG A 117 -18.14 17.99 1.91
CA ARG A 117 -19.26 17.70 2.80
C ARG A 117 -20.28 18.82 2.68
N SER A 118 -21.26 18.64 1.81
CA SER A 118 -22.47 19.46 1.81
C SER A 118 -23.26 19.23 3.10
N SER A 119 -23.22 20.18 4.04
CA SER A 119 -24.16 20.19 5.16
C SER A 119 -25.44 20.89 4.71
N SER A 120 -26.50 20.13 4.41
CA SER A 120 -27.85 20.68 4.36
C SER A 120 -28.27 21.04 5.79
N HIS A 121 -28.07 22.30 6.17
CA HIS A 121 -28.75 22.87 7.33
C HIS A 121 -30.26 22.88 7.03
N LEU A 122 -30.99 21.90 7.57
CA LEU A 122 -32.44 22.03 7.75
C LEU A 122 -32.66 23.12 8.80
N LEU A 123 -33.03 24.31 8.32
CA LEU A 123 -33.60 25.35 9.16
C LEU A 123 -34.95 24.82 9.69
N LYS A 124 -35.08 24.74 11.01
CA LYS A 124 -36.39 24.71 11.70
C LYS A 124 -36.74 26.12 12.12
#